data_AF-A0A2E0SL28-F1
#
_entry.id   AF-A0A2E0SL28-F1
#
_cell.length_a   1.000
_cell.length_b   1.000
_cell.length_c   1.000
_cell.angle_alpha   90.00
_cell.angle_beta   90.00
_cell.angle_gamma   90.00
#
_symmetry.space_group_name_H-M   'P 1'
#
loop_
_entity.id
_entity.type
_entity.pdbx_description
1 polymer ?
#
loop_
_entity_poly.entity_id
_entity_poly.type
_entity_poly.pdbx_seq_one_letter_code
_entity_poly.pdbx_strand_id
1 'polypeptide(L)'
;MLLTPEQEKIGRDNFDQVVGQSRRDFMKTAVAAGAGMGAVYFGYEKLQGDKVKCAVIGTGDEGNVLITQHPDDYMDIVAIADLRPTNRDRAFKGDGNEHRVGLVKKLGAERAEKIQVFSNHRELLAKKDELGLEMVIIAVPLNQHAPIAMECLDAGLHVLSEKLMAHNIKECKQLIRKAKEKKLLYAVGHQRHYSVLYDNANHLVKEGHLGEIKFIRAQWHRNNSFPGRDSWRKSIPRDDAQAVSNEMAKEFGYEDLNQLVNWRLFNETGGGLMAELGSHQMDAASIFLGKVHPLSVQGFGGKIFYGIPGVGPEDKWDDDREIDDSIFVTFEFPGKTYWADEEQTEVKNPRDVCIVTYSSISTNRWEPYGEAVFGSRATLVMKTEKEALLYKEASPTSGGGIDTRLWLVEGKSGGGVIDSYETTAAPKAVDTKVSEVSRGYTEEMEHFCHCIRTNNFKGPKEGGLKCNGTVAMADAIMAITANLAMKHKIRIPFKKEWFDPESDATPEADYANYGEQPVA
;
A
#
# COMPACT_ATOMS: atom_id res chain seq x y z
N MET A 1 -7.83 -19.60 -4.84
CA MET A 1 -7.27 -20.94 -5.04
C MET A 1 -7.88 -21.80 -3.96
N LEU A 2 -8.46 -22.95 -4.31
CA LEU A 2 -9.06 -23.85 -3.32
C LEU A 2 -7.99 -24.84 -2.89
N LEU A 3 -7.28 -24.52 -1.80
CA LEU A 3 -6.29 -25.40 -1.20
C LEU A 3 -6.94 -26.09 0.00
N THR A 4 -6.63 -27.38 0.22
CA THR A 4 -7.00 -28.04 1.48
C THR A 4 -6.15 -27.48 2.63
N PRO A 5 -6.58 -27.58 3.89
CA PRO A 5 -5.77 -27.19 5.04
C PRO A 5 -4.35 -27.81 5.04
N GLU A 6 -4.24 -29.06 4.57
CA GLU A 6 -2.97 -29.77 4.42
C GLU A 6 -2.08 -29.12 3.35
N GLN A 7 -2.64 -28.78 2.19
CA GLN A 7 -1.91 -28.11 1.10
C GLN A 7 -1.46 -26.70 1.49
N GLU A 8 -2.28 -25.97 2.24
CA GLU A 8 -1.87 -24.68 2.82
C GLU A 8 -0.72 -24.86 3.81
N LYS A 9 -0.80 -25.90 4.66
CA LYS A 9 0.29 -26.20 5.59
C LYS A 9 1.57 -26.55 4.84
N ILE A 10 1.51 -27.37 3.78
CA ILE A 10 2.66 -27.70 2.93
C ILE A 10 3.25 -26.43 2.33
N GLY A 11 2.42 -25.55 1.76
CA GLY A 11 2.87 -24.28 1.19
C GLY A 11 3.57 -23.36 2.19
N ARG A 12 3.04 -23.26 3.42
CA ARG A 12 3.69 -22.51 4.52
C ARG A 12 5.02 -23.15 4.91
N ASP A 13 5.01 -24.45 5.19
CA ASP A 13 6.22 -25.20 5.58
C ASP A 13 7.32 -25.06 4.50
N ASN A 14 6.94 -25.07 3.22
CA ASN A 14 7.85 -24.86 2.09
C ASN A 14 8.45 -23.45 2.06
N PHE A 15 7.62 -22.42 2.22
CA PHE A 15 8.08 -21.04 2.27
C PHE A 15 9.04 -20.84 3.45
N ASP A 16 8.66 -21.29 4.64
CA ASP A 16 9.47 -21.17 5.86
C ASP A 16 10.78 -21.94 5.76
N GLN A 17 10.79 -23.11 5.10
CA GLN A 17 12.00 -23.91 4.91
C GLN A 17 12.99 -23.20 3.97
N VAL A 18 12.51 -22.61 2.87
CA VAL A 18 13.34 -21.88 1.90
C VAL A 18 13.85 -20.57 2.53
N VAL A 19 12.98 -19.81 3.18
CA VAL A 19 13.31 -18.55 3.86
C VAL A 19 14.20 -18.78 5.10
N GLY A 20 13.98 -19.84 5.87
CA GLY A 20 14.70 -20.13 7.11
C GLY A 20 16.18 -20.45 6.89
N GLN A 21 16.56 -20.98 5.72
CA GLN A 21 17.96 -21.17 5.37
C GLN A 21 18.63 -19.84 4.96
N SER A 22 17.98 -18.99 4.15
CA SER A 22 18.52 -17.67 3.79
C SER A 22 18.62 -16.72 5.00
N ARG A 23 17.64 -16.77 5.90
CA ARG A 23 17.63 -15.99 7.16
C ARG A 23 18.72 -16.40 8.15
N ARG A 24 19.17 -17.66 8.16
CA ARG A 24 20.25 -18.11 9.06
C ARG A 24 21.58 -17.44 8.74
N ASP A 25 21.83 -17.09 7.48
CA ASP A 25 23.03 -16.35 7.09
C ASP A 25 22.87 -14.85 7.31
N PHE A 26 21.66 -14.32 7.17
CA PHE A 26 21.33 -12.92 7.48
C PHE A 26 21.36 -12.59 8.99
N MET A 27 20.80 -13.46 9.83
CA MET A 27 20.69 -13.24 11.29
C MET A 27 22.03 -13.33 12.05
N LYS A 28 23.03 -14.02 11.50
CA LYS A 28 24.40 -14.01 12.06
C LYS A 28 24.98 -12.58 12.08
N THR A 29 24.57 -11.73 11.15
CA THR A 29 24.96 -10.32 11.05
C THR A 29 24.16 -9.43 12.03
N ALA A 30 22.86 -9.74 12.23
CA ALA A 30 21.93 -8.96 13.06
C ALA A 30 22.30 -8.92 14.56
N VAL A 31 22.69 -10.07 15.14
CA VAL A 31 23.01 -10.19 16.58
C VAL A 31 24.24 -9.35 16.96
N ALA A 32 25.14 -9.08 16.01
CA ALA A 32 26.34 -8.28 16.25
C ALA A 32 26.08 -6.76 16.34
N ALA A 33 24.93 -6.26 15.84
CA ALA A 33 24.68 -4.82 15.67
C ALA A 33 23.77 -4.19 16.75
N GLY A 34 23.10 -4.97 17.59
CA GLY A 34 22.20 -4.45 18.65
C GLY A 34 20.96 -3.69 18.15
N ALA A 35 20.64 -3.78 16.87
CA ALA A 35 19.52 -3.10 16.22
C ALA A 35 18.21 -3.93 16.29
N GLY A 36 17.05 -3.25 16.26
CA GLY A 36 15.74 -3.90 16.15
C GLY A 36 15.56 -4.66 14.84
N MET A 37 14.63 -5.62 14.77
CA MET A 37 14.49 -6.49 13.58
C MET A 37 14.20 -5.69 12.30
N GLY A 38 13.34 -4.67 12.36
CA GLY A 38 13.05 -3.79 11.21
C GLY A 38 14.29 -3.04 10.70
N ALA A 39 15.10 -2.50 11.61
CA ALA A 39 16.34 -1.80 11.31
C ALA A 39 17.30 -2.67 10.49
N VAL A 40 17.44 -3.95 10.86
CA VAL A 40 18.26 -4.93 10.13
C VAL A 40 17.69 -5.21 8.73
N TYR A 41 16.39 -5.48 8.62
CA TYR A 41 15.75 -5.79 7.32
C TYR A 41 15.81 -4.61 6.34
N PHE A 42 15.57 -3.39 6.82
CA PHE A 42 15.37 -2.24 5.94
C PHE A 42 16.57 -1.30 5.86
N GLY A 43 17.62 -1.56 6.64
CA GLY A 43 18.91 -0.87 6.55
C GLY A 43 18.93 0.49 7.22
N TYR A 44 18.21 0.64 8.33
CA TYR A 44 18.31 1.79 9.22
C TYR A 44 18.88 1.38 10.58
N GLU A 45 19.18 2.35 11.45
CA GLU A 45 19.70 2.09 12.79
C GLU A 45 18.73 2.58 13.86
N LYS A 46 18.96 2.14 15.10
CA LYS A 46 18.24 2.68 16.27
C LYS A 46 18.33 4.20 16.28
N LEU A 47 17.21 4.88 16.55
CA LEU A 47 17.17 6.34 16.59
C LEU A 47 18.27 6.89 17.51
N GLN A 48 19.02 7.87 17.00
CA GLN A 48 19.97 8.66 17.77
C GLN A 48 19.36 10.04 18.03
N GLY A 49 19.43 10.52 19.27
CA GLY A 49 18.83 11.79 19.69
C GLY A 49 17.37 11.66 20.15
N ASP A 50 16.67 12.80 20.17
CA ASP A 50 15.29 12.88 20.65
C ASP A 50 14.30 12.27 19.65
N LYS A 51 13.14 11.82 20.14
CA LYS A 51 12.01 11.40 19.31
C LYS A 51 11.59 12.52 18.36
N VAL A 52 11.11 12.18 17.17
CA VAL A 52 10.57 13.16 16.21
C VAL A 52 9.20 13.60 16.66
N LYS A 53 9.01 14.91 16.88
CA LYS A 53 7.72 15.48 17.25
C LYS A 53 6.78 15.49 16.05
N CYS A 54 5.67 14.79 16.19
CA CYS A 54 4.74 14.48 15.12
C CYS A 54 3.30 14.90 15.47
N ALA A 55 2.53 15.23 14.44
CA ALA A 55 1.08 15.33 14.51
C ALA A 55 0.40 14.38 13.54
N VAL A 56 -0.80 13.91 13.88
CA VAL A 56 -1.63 13.09 12.99
C VAL A 56 -2.81 13.92 12.49
N ILE A 57 -2.87 14.13 11.18
CA ILE A 57 -3.96 14.83 10.48
C ILE A 57 -4.85 13.79 9.81
N GLY A 58 -6.11 13.70 10.25
CA GLY A 58 -7.02 12.63 9.89
C GLY A 58 -6.91 11.46 10.87
N THR A 59 -7.88 11.33 11.77
CA THR A 59 -7.94 10.28 12.80
C THR A 59 -9.14 9.37 12.58
N GLY A 60 -9.43 9.05 11.32
CA GLY A 60 -10.39 8.03 10.91
C GLY A 60 -9.86 6.61 11.13
N ASP A 61 -10.31 5.65 10.31
CA ASP A 61 -9.93 4.24 10.46
C ASP A 61 -8.41 4.05 10.31
N GLU A 62 -7.81 4.56 9.24
CA GLU A 62 -6.36 4.38 8.99
C GLU A 62 -5.52 5.23 9.95
N GLY A 63 -5.91 6.48 10.22
CA GLY A 63 -5.23 7.32 11.21
C GLY A 63 -5.14 6.66 12.60
N ASN A 64 -6.19 5.94 13.03
CA ASN A 64 -6.14 5.16 14.27
C ASN A 64 -5.22 3.93 14.20
N VAL A 65 -5.07 3.31 13.02
CA VAL A 65 -4.08 2.24 12.80
C VAL A 65 -2.67 2.80 12.93
N LEU A 66 -2.39 3.94 12.30
CA LEU A 66 -1.09 4.61 12.39
C LEU A 66 -0.78 5.05 13.83
N ILE A 67 -1.75 5.62 14.55
CA ILE A 67 -1.65 5.91 15.99
C ILE A 67 -1.35 4.64 16.79
N THR A 68 -1.94 3.50 16.47
CA THR A 68 -1.70 2.25 17.19
C THR A 68 -0.30 1.71 16.91
N GLN A 69 0.14 1.79 15.65
CA GLN A 69 1.41 1.26 15.17
C GLN A 69 2.59 2.23 15.36
N HIS A 70 2.35 3.48 15.79
CA HIS A 70 3.45 4.43 15.91
C HIS A 70 4.55 3.90 16.86
N PRO A 71 5.83 4.03 16.46
CA PRO A 71 6.95 3.61 17.27
C PRO A 71 7.25 4.69 18.32
N ASP A 72 6.77 4.52 19.55
CA ASP A 72 6.95 5.51 20.63
C ASP A 72 8.44 5.83 20.85
N ASP A 73 9.37 4.88 20.67
CA ASP A 73 10.81 5.14 20.81
C ASP A 73 11.40 6.06 19.72
N TYR A 74 10.67 6.30 18.63
CA TYR A 74 11.14 7.10 17.50
C TYR A 74 10.30 8.37 17.27
N MET A 75 9.01 8.31 17.62
CA MET A 75 8.00 9.29 17.24
C MET A 75 7.19 9.70 18.47
N ASP A 76 7.13 11.01 18.73
CA ASP A 76 6.35 11.60 19.81
C ASP A 76 5.13 12.33 19.22
N ILE A 77 3.94 11.73 19.36
CA ILE A 77 2.69 12.35 18.90
C ILE A 77 2.31 13.44 19.91
N VAL A 78 2.45 14.70 19.51
CA VAL A 78 2.15 15.88 20.35
C VAL A 78 0.81 16.52 20.02
N ALA A 79 0.25 16.23 18.85
CA ALA A 79 -1.04 16.78 18.42
C ALA A 79 -1.79 15.86 17.45
N ILE A 80 -3.12 16.04 17.40
CA ILE A 80 -3.98 15.48 16.35
C ILE A 80 -4.89 16.56 15.75
N ALA A 81 -5.30 16.39 14.50
CA ALA A 81 -6.30 17.23 13.84
C ALA A 81 -7.26 16.37 13.00
N ASP A 82 -8.56 16.58 13.15
CA ASP A 82 -9.58 15.97 12.29
C ASP A 82 -10.83 16.85 12.31
N LEU A 83 -11.51 17.04 11.17
CA LEU A 83 -12.73 17.84 11.07
C LEU A 83 -13.85 17.29 11.96
N ARG A 84 -13.90 15.96 12.11
CA ARG A 84 -15.01 15.25 12.74
C ARG A 84 -14.74 15.00 14.23
N PRO A 85 -15.58 15.51 15.17
CA PRO A 85 -15.40 15.26 16.60
C PRO A 85 -15.37 13.77 16.94
N THR A 86 -16.17 12.94 16.25
CA THR A 86 -16.18 11.49 16.49
C THR A 86 -14.82 10.85 16.21
N ASN A 87 -14.12 11.29 15.16
CA ASN A 87 -12.78 10.79 14.85
C ASN A 87 -11.74 11.27 15.87
N ARG A 88 -11.85 12.51 16.35
CA ARG A 88 -10.97 13.03 17.41
C ARG A 88 -11.13 12.21 18.70
N ASP A 89 -12.37 11.90 19.10
CA ASP A 89 -12.65 11.05 20.26
C ASP A 89 -12.11 9.62 20.09
N ARG A 90 -12.33 9.02 18.91
CA ARG A 90 -11.82 7.69 18.55
C ARG A 90 -10.29 7.62 18.63
N ALA A 91 -9.58 8.67 18.24
CA ALA A 91 -8.12 8.73 18.35
C ALA A 91 -7.61 8.43 19.77
N PHE A 92 -8.36 8.84 20.81
CA PHE A 92 -8.00 8.60 22.21
C PHE A 92 -8.50 7.25 22.73
N LYS A 93 -9.74 6.89 22.42
CA LYS A 93 -10.42 5.71 23.00
C LYS A 93 -10.19 4.42 22.20
N GLY A 94 -9.89 4.54 20.92
CA GLY A 94 -9.86 3.44 19.97
C GLY A 94 -11.25 2.90 19.64
N ASP A 95 -11.27 1.81 18.89
CA ASP A 95 -12.48 1.13 18.40
C ASP A 95 -12.68 -0.24 19.07
N GLY A 96 -12.06 -0.46 20.24
CA GLY A 96 -12.18 -1.72 20.99
C GLY A 96 -11.55 -2.95 20.32
N ASN A 97 -10.63 -2.74 19.37
CA ASN A 97 -9.90 -3.82 18.70
C ASN A 97 -8.38 -3.57 18.73
N GLU A 98 -7.61 -4.60 18.41
CA GLU A 98 -6.14 -4.58 18.47
C GLU A 98 -5.48 -3.64 17.46
N HIS A 99 -6.17 -3.30 16.36
CA HIS A 99 -5.62 -2.42 15.32
C HIS A 99 -5.85 -0.94 15.61
N ARG A 100 -6.81 -0.60 16.48
CA ARG A 100 -7.21 0.78 16.81
C ARG A 100 -7.44 0.88 18.30
N VAL A 101 -6.34 0.89 19.05
CA VAL A 101 -6.36 0.80 20.52
C VAL A 101 -6.57 2.14 21.21
N GLY A 102 -6.31 3.25 20.50
CA GLY A 102 -6.40 4.61 21.02
C GLY A 102 -5.18 5.07 21.82
N LEU A 103 -4.93 6.38 21.83
CA LEU A 103 -3.78 7.01 22.48
C LEU A 103 -3.74 6.73 23.99
N VAL A 104 -4.88 6.67 24.67
CA VAL A 104 -4.93 6.43 26.12
C VAL A 104 -4.37 5.04 26.46
N LYS A 105 -4.77 4.01 25.71
CA LYS A 105 -4.26 2.65 25.92
C LYS A 105 -2.82 2.49 25.46
N LYS A 106 -2.43 3.18 24.38
CA LYS A 106 -1.08 3.09 23.80
C LYS A 106 -0.01 3.80 24.65
N LEU A 107 -0.31 5.00 25.15
CA LEU A 107 0.67 5.89 25.79
C LEU A 107 0.46 6.05 27.31
N GLY A 108 -0.71 5.65 27.82
CA GLY A 108 -1.16 5.95 29.18
C GLY A 108 -1.90 7.29 29.25
N ALA A 109 -2.85 7.40 30.18
CA ALA A 109 -3.74 8.56 30.31
C ALA A 109 -2.98 9.88 30.49
N GLU A 110 -1.98 9.93 31.38
CA GLU A 110 -1.22 11.15 31.68
C GLU A 110 -0.46 11.72 30.48
N ARG A 111 0.01 10.85 29.57
CA ARG A 111 0.67 11.30 28.32
C ARG A 111 -0.37 11.69 27.29
N ALA A 112 -1.42 10.89 27.13
CA ALA A 112 -2.49 11.16 26.19
C ALA A 112 -3.18 12.51 26.48
N GLU A 113 -3.41 12.86 27.74
CA GLU A 113 -4.01 14.15 28.14
C GLU A 113 -3.20 15.39 27.72
N LYS A 114 -1.91 15.23 27.41
CA LYS A 114 -1.03 16.33 26.96
C LYS A 114 -1.06 16.54 25.44
N ILE A 115 -1.67 15.61 24.68
CA ILE A 115 -1.76 15.69 23.23
C ILE A 115 -2.80 16.76 22.87
N GLN A 116 -2.39 17.76 22.10
CA GLN A 116 -3.28 18.84 21.69
C GLN A 116 -4.22 18.38 20.58
N VAL A 117 -5.47 18.85 20.63
CA VAL A 117 -6.54 18.44 19.71
C VAL A 117 -7.01 19.65 18.94
N PHE A 118 -6.92 19.59 17.61
CA PHE A 118 -7.33 20.66 16.71
C PHE A 118 -8.54 20.25 15.87
N SER A 119 -9.38 21.23 15.54
CA SER A 119 -10.59 20.97 14.73
C SER A 119 -10.28 20.80 13.25
N ASN A 120 -9.14 21.31 12.79
CA ASN A 120 -8.67 21.20 11.41
C ASN A 120 -7.14 21.35 11.32
N HIS A 121 -6.56 21.05 10.15
CA HIS A 121 -5.12 21.12 9.94
C HIS A 121 -4.57 22.54 9.97
N ARG A 122 -5.34 23.56 9.55
CA ARG A 122 -4.90 24.96 9.52
C ARG A 122 -4.66 25.49 10.93
N GLU A 123 -5.57 25.18 11.87
CA GLU A 123 -5.40 25.50 13.30
C GLU A 123 -4.16 24.83 13.89
N LEU A 124 -3.91 23.56 13.53
CA LEU A 124 -2.73 22.83 13.95
C LEU A 124 -1.45 23.48 13.41
N LEU A 125 -1.42 23.83 12.12
CA LEU A 125 -0.27 24.49 11.50
C LEU A 125 0.01 25.87 12.10
N ALA A 126 -1.02 26.61 12.51
CA ALA A 126 -0.86 27.87 13.24
C ALA A 126 -0.18 27.71 14.60
N LYS A 127 -0.15 26.49 15.16
CA LYS A 127 0.49 26.14 16.44
C LYS A 127 1.78 25.33 16.28
N LYS A 128 2.26 25.09 15.05
CA LYS A 128 3.42 24.22 14.78
C LYS A 128 4.66 24.60 15.59
N ASP A 129 4.95 25.89 15.72
CA ASP A 129 6.18 26.38 16.39
C ASP A 129 6.05 26.24 17.92
N GLU A 130 4.87 26.49 18.48
CA GLU A 130 4.57 26.27 19.91
C GLU A 130 4.67 24.78 20.28
N LEU A 131 4.26 23.90 19.36
CA LEU A 131 4.36 22.45 19.52
C LEU A 131 5.80 21.93 19.31
N GLY A 132 6.65 22.71 18.64
CA GLY A 132 7.94 22.24 18.12
C GLY A 132 7.77 21.11 17.10
N LEU A 133 6.75 21.20 16.26
CA LEU A 133 6.35 20.17 15.31
C LEU A 133 7.41 20.03 14.20
N GLU A 134 7.81 18.79 13.91
CA GLU A 134 8.84 18.47 12.91
C GLU A 134 8.28 17.70 11.71
N MET A 135 7.24 16.90 11.95
CA MET A 135 6.59 16.12 10.90
C MET A 135 5.08 15.98 11.09
N VAL A 136 4.39 15.59 10.03
CA VAL A 136 2.99 15.18 10.07
C VAL A 136 2.78 13.83 9.41
N ILE A 137 1.82 13.07 9.94
CA ILE A 137 1.19 11.93 9.28
C ILE A 137 -0.16 12.40 8.75
N ILE A 138 -0.44 12.17 7.47
CA ILE A 138 -1.69 12.58 6.80
C ILE A 138 -2.49 11.33 6.42
N ALA A 139 -3.64 11.11 7.04
CA ALA A 139 -4.56 9.99 6.81
C ALA A 139 -6.01 10.50 6.63
N VAL A 140 -6.18 11.37 5.62
CA VAL A 140 -7.44 12.06 5.28
C VAL A 140 -8.05 11.46 4.00
N PRO A 141 -9.23 11.91 3.54
CA PRO A 141 -9.74 11.54 2.21
C PRO A 141 -8.77 11.88 1.07
N LEU A 142 -8.79 11.11 -0.02
CA LEU A 142 -7.78 11.17 -1.10
C LEU A 142 -7.63 12.57 -1.70
N ASN A 143 -8.72 13.30 -1.93
CA ASN A 143 -8.68 14.67 -2.47
C ASN A 143 -7.94 15.67 -1.57
N GLN A 144 -7.79 15.37 -0.27
CA GLN A 144 -7.11 16.24 0.68
C GLN A 144 -5.65 15.87 0.89
N HIS A 145 -5.15 14.77 0.33
CA HIS A 145 -3.75 14.37 0.48
C HIS A 145 -2.80 15.45 0.00
N ALA A 146 -2.91 15.87 -1.26
CA ALA A 146 -2.01 16.84 -1.86
C ALA A 146 -2.16 18.27 -1.29
N PRO A 147 -3.37 18.83 -1.14
CA PRO A 147 -3.54 20.17 -0.57
C PRO A 147 -2.92 20.28 0.83
N ILE A 148 -3.22 19.35 1.73
CA ILE A 148 -2.71 19.38 3.10
C ILE A 148 -1.20 19.12 3.11
N ALA A 149 -0.70 18.16 2.32
CA ALA A 149 0.74 17.90 2.25
C ALA A 149 1.53 19.11 1.72
N MET A 150 1.01 19.84 0.72
CA MET A 150 1.62 21.07 0.23
C MET A 150 1.70 22.14 1.34
N GLU A 151 0.60 22.38 2.07
CA GLU A 151 0.60 23.33 3.19
C GLU A 151 1.60 22.92 4.29
N CYS A 152 1.70 21.63 4.61
CA CYS A 152 2.67 21.13 5.60
C CYS A 152 4.13 21.28 5.14
N LEU A 153 4.43 20.98 3.88
CA LEU A 153 5.76 21.19 3.31
C LEU A 153 6.13 22.67 3.26
N ASP A 154 5.18 23.54 2.90
CA ASP A 154 5.41 24.99 2.92
C ASP A 154 5.63 25.53 4.33
N ALA A 155 5.00 24.92 5.34
CA ALA A 155 5.21 25.21 6.76
C ALA A 155 6.54 24.66 7.33
N GLY A 156 7.34 23.94 6.52
CA GLY A 156 8.65 23.42 6.91
C GLY A 156 8.62 22.04 7.58
N LEU A 157 7.53 21.27 7.40
CA LEU A 157 7.33 19.98 8.07
C LEU A 157 7.64 18.82 7.13
N HIS A 158 8.27 17.77 7.66
CA HIS A 158 8.34 16.49 6.95
C HIS A 158 6.95 15.84 6.87
N VAL A 159 6.67 15.12 5.78
CA VAL A 159 5.32 14.58 5.53
C VAL A 159 5.38 13.09 5.22
N LEU A 160 4.58 12.31 5.96
CA LEU A 160 4.18 10.95 5.60
C LEU A 160 2.69 10.96 5.28
N SER A 161 2.32 10.81 4.01
CA SER A 161 0.92 10.74 3.57
C SER A 161 0.48 9.30 3.38
N GLU A 162 -0.76 8.97 3.70
CA GLU A 162 -1.36 7.71 3.28
C GLU A 162 -1.44 7.61 1.75
N LYS A 163 -1.59 6.38 1.26
CA LYS A 163 -1.79 6.10 -0.17
C LYS A 163 -3.27 6.22 -0.55
N LEU A 164 -3.62 6.60 -1.78
CA LEU A 164 -2.76 6.96 -2.91
C LEU A 164 -2.11 8.34 -2.72
N MET A 165 -0.93 8.59 -3.31
CA MET A 165 -0.17 9.82 -3.10
C MET A 165 -0.97 11.12 -3.29
N ALA A 166 -1.78 11.20 -4.34
CA ALA A 166 -2.66 12.32 -4.64
C ALA A 166 -3.81 11.87 -5.56
N HIS A 167 -4.77 12.75 -5.82
CA HIS A 167 -5.92 12.45 -6.68
C HIS A 167 -5.56 12.43 -8.17
N ASN A 168 -4.53 13.20 -8.56
CA ASN A 168 -3.99 13.25 -9.91
C ASN A 168 -2.45 13.27 -9.94
N ILE A 169 -1.88 12.96 -11.11
CA ILE A 169 -0.42 12.87 -11.30
C ILE A 169 0.24 14.25 -11.26
N LYS A 170 -0.44 15.30 -11.70
CA LYS A 170 0.08 16.67 -11.61
C LYS A 170 0.40 17.05 -10.15
N GLU A 171 -0.52 16.75 -9.23
CA GLU A 171 -0.31 16.95 -7.79
C GLU A 171 0.82 16.10 -7.23
N CYS A 172 0.94 14.83 -7.66
CA CYS A 172 2.07 13.98 -7.27
C CYS A 172 3.40 14.67 -7.64
N LYS A 173 3.53 15.15 -8.88
CA LYS A 173 4.76 15.83 -9.33
C LYS A 173 5.02 17.12 -8.54
N GLN A 174 3.98 17.90 -8.26
CA GLN A 174 4.08 19.12 -7.45
C GLN A 174 4.61 18.84 -6.04
N LEU A 175 4.11 17.79 -5.37
CA LEU A 175 4.58 17.38 -4.05
C LEU A 175 6.06 16.98 -4.06
N ILE A 176 6.49 16.20 -5.05
CA ILE A 176 7.89 15.77 -5.20
C ILE A 176 8.80 16.99 -5.38
N ARG A 177 8.44 17.89 -6.31
CA ARG A 177 9.20 19.13 -6.57
C ARG A 177 9.25 20.01 -5.31
N LYS A 178 8.13 20.17 -4.61
CA LYS A 178 8.03 20.97 -3.38
C LYS A 178 8.90 20.40 -2.25
N ALA A 179 8.84 19.09 -2.01
CA ALA A 179 9.66 18.42 -1.02
C ALA A 179 11.16 18.61 -1.31
N LYS A 180 11.56 18.46 -2.57
CA LYS A 180 12.93 18.71 -3.03
C LYS A 180 13.35 20.17 -2.87
N GLU A 181 12.50 21.12 -3.27
CA GLU A 181 12.71 22.57 -3.11
C GLU A 181 12.97 22.95 -1.64
N LYS A 182 12.13 22.44 -0.74
CA LYS A 182 12.17 22.74 0.70
C LYS A 182 13.21 21.91 1.45
N LYS A 183 13.84 20.92 0.79
CA LYS A 183 14.73 19.92 1.41
C LYS A 183 14.04 19.21 2.59
N LEU A 184 12.82 18.75 2.34
CA LEU A 184 12.00 17.99 3.29
C LEU A 184 11.76 16.59 2.75
N LEU A 185 11.77 15.62 3.66
CA LEU A 185 11.31 14.26 3.36
C LEU A 185 9.80 14.24 3.12
N TYR A 186 9.42 13.59 2.02
CA TYR A 186 8.04 13.25 1.66
C TYR A 186 7.96 11.75 1.34
N ALA A 187 7.17 11.03 2.12
CA ALA A 187 6.91 9.60 2.00
C ALA A 187 5.42 9.33 1.79
N VAL A 188 5.11 8.18 1.20
CA VAL A 188 3.74 7.69 1.06
C VAL A 188 3.60 6.32 1.70
N GLY A 189 2.51 6.10 2.44
CA GLY A 189 2.18 4.91 3.22
C GLY A 189 1.90 3.66 2.38
N HIS A 190 2.93 3.15 1.70
CA HIS A 190 2.96 1.81 1.14
C HIS A 190 3.80 0.91 2.06
N GLN A 191 3.18 0.51 3.17
CA GLN A 191 3.80 -0.27 4.25
C GLN A 191 4.43 -1.59 3.79
N ARG A 192 4.06 -2.12 2.61
CA ARG A 192 4.62 -3.36 2.05
C ARG A 192 6.13 -3.28 1.76
N HIS A 193 6.66 -2.09 1.46
CA HIS A 193 8.11 -1.89 1.34
C HIS A 193 8.86 -2.14 2.65
N TYR A 194 8.13 -2.18 3.77
CA TYR A 194 8.61 -2.40 5.12
C TYR A 194 8.03 -3.67 5.76
N SER A 195 7.39 -4.53 4.97
CA SER A 195 6.92 -5.83 5.47
C SER A 195 8.00 -6.88 5.33
N VAL A 196 8.40 -7.47 6.46
CA VAL A 196 9.35 -8.60 6.49
C VAL A 196 8.85 -9.78 5.65
N LEU A 197 7.53 -9.99 5.58
CA LEU A 197 6.94 -11.05 4.75
C LEU A 197 7.18 -10.80 3.26
N TYR A 198 6.89 -9.57 2.79
CA TYR A 198 7.10 -9.20 1.39
C TYR A 198 8.59 -9.11 1.03
N ASP A 199 9.44 -8.67 1.94
CA ASP A 199 10.89 -8.64 1.70
C ASP A 199 11.45 -10.07 1.53
N ASN A 200 11.08 -11.01 2.42
CA ASN A 200 11.44 -12.41 2.26
C ASN A 200 10.90 -13.01 0.96
N ALA A 201 9.62 -12.76 0.64
CA ALA A 201 9.01 -13.19 -0.61
C ALA A 201 9.75 -12.64 -1.85
N ASN A 202 10.15 -11.37 -1.83
CA ASN A 202 10.91 -10.76 -2.92
C ASN A 202 12.35 -11.28 -2.99
N HIS A 203 12.97 -11.63 -1.86
CA HIS A 203 14.27 -12.29 -1.85
C HIS A 203 14.21 -13.61 -2.63
N LEU A 204 13.15 -14.42 -2.44
CA LEU A 204 12.97 -15.67 -3.20
C LEU A 204 12.89 -15.42 -4.72
N VAL A 205 12.22 -14.34 -5.11
CA VAL A 205 12.16 -13.92 -6.52
C VAL A 205 13.55 -13.55 -7.04
N LYS A 206 14.30 -12.73 -6.30
CA LYS A 206 15.64 -12.25 -6.69
C LYS A 206 16.66 -13.38 -6.80
N GLU A 207 16.60 -14.38 -5.91
CA GLU A 207 17.43 -15.59 -5.95
C GLU A 207 17.03 -16.56 -7.09
N GLY A 208 15.97 -16.24 -7.85
CA GLY A 208 15.56 -17.02 -9.01
C GLY A 208 14.80 -18.30 -8.67
N HIS A 209 14.30 -18.44 -7.44
CA HIS A 209 13.57 -19.63 -7.01
C HIS A 209 12.27 -19.85 -7.79
N LEU A 210 11.62 -18.78 -8.25
CA LEU A 210 10.42 -18.84 -9.10
C LEU A 210 10.76 -19.01 -10.59
N GLY A 211 12.03 -18.86 -10.98
CA GLY A 211 12.42 -18.70 -12.38
C GLY A 211 11.84 -17.40 -12.98
N GLU A 212 11.49 -17.43 -14.26
CA GLU A 212 10.90 -16.28 -14.95
C GLU A 212 9.43 -16.07 -14.56
N ILE A 213 9.11 -14.91 -13.98
CA ILE A 213 7.73 -14.50 -13.69
C ILE A 213 7.05 -14.08 -15.01
N LYS A 214 5.89 -14.67 -15.30
CA LYS A 214 5.09 -14.34 -16.51
C LYS A 214 3.67 -13.93 -16.21
N PHE A 215 3.18 -14.21 -15.01
CA PHE A 215 1.84 -13.84 -14.61
C PHE A 215 1.78 -13.51 -13.12
N ILE A 216 1.09 -12.43 -12.77
CA ILE A 216 0.70 -12.12 -11.40
C ILE A 216 -0.81 -11.92 -11.37
N ARG A 217 -1.49 -12.66 -10.50
CA ARG A 217 -2.91 -12.43 -10.19
C ARG A 217 -3.01 -11.74 -8.85
N ALA A 218 -3.52 -10.53 -8.85
CA ALA A 218 -3.77 -9.73 -7.66
C ALA A 218 -5.26 -9.47 -7.48
N GLN A 219 -5.70 -9.34 -6.24
CA GLN A 219 -7.11 -9.07 -5.95
C GLN A 219 -7.30 -8.36 -4.62
N TRP A 220 -8.42 -7.62 -4.52
CA TRP A 220 -8.97 -7.14 -3.25
C TRP A 220 -10.51 -7.15 -3.30
N HIS A 221 -11.10 -8.27 -2.93
CA HIS A 221 -12.55 -8.46 -2.89
C HIS A 221 -13.13 -8.27 -1.48
N ARG A 222 -14.39 -7.87 -1.43
CA ARG A 222 -15.19 -7.61 -0.22
C ARG A 222 -16.64 -8.01 -0.47
N ASN A 223 -17.41 -8.16 0.60
CA ASN A 223 -18.85 -8.34 0.50
C ASN A 223 -19.56 -7.31 1.39
N ASN A 224 -20.07 -6.27 0.72
CA ASN A 224 -20.89 -5.17 1.23
C ASN A 224 -22.34 -5.27 0.69
N SER A 225 -22.76 -6.46 0.21
CA SER A 225 -24.02 -6.61 -0.54
C SER A 225 -25.23 -6.98 0.32
N PHE A 226 -25.02 -7.27 1.61
CA PHE A 226 -26.10 -7.67 2.51
C PHE A 226 -26.90 -6.46 3.04
N PRO A 227 -28.19 -6.64 3.40
CA PRO A 227 -29.01 -5.56 3.95
C PRO A 227 -28.35 -4.91 5.17
N GLY A 228 -28.29 -3.58 5.19
CA GLY A 228 -27.70 -2.83 6.30
C GLY A 228 -26.19 -3.02 6.50
N ARG A 229 -25.50 -3.73 5.60
CA ARG A 229 -24.07 -4.00 5.68
C ARG A 229 -23.33 -3.39 4.51
N ASP A 230 -22.74 -2.22 4.73
CA ASP A 230 -21.82 -1.61 3.79
C ASP A 230 -20.65 -0.97 4.55
N SER A 231 -19.42 -1.38 4.23
CA SER A 231 -18.24 -0.81 4.88
C SER A 231 -17.83 0.55 4.31
N TRP A 232 -18.34 0.93 3.13
CA TRP A 232 -18.01 2.19 2.45
C TRP A 232 -19.10 3.25 2.67
N ARG A 233 -20.37 2.87 2.69
CA ARG A 233 -21.48 3.76 3.08
C ARG A 233 -21.68 3.75 4.60
N LYS A 234 -21.35 4.86 5.25
CA LYS A 234 -21.47 5.09 6.68
C LYS A 234 -22.67 6.00 6.99
N SER A 235 -23.33 5.72 8.10
CA SER A 235 -24.24 6.68 8.72
C SER A 235 -23.44 7.85 9.28
N ILE A 236 -23.95 9.07 9.13
CA ILE A 236 -23.37 10.27 9.74
C ILE A 236 -23.61 10.20 11.26
N PRO A 237 -22.56 10.17 12.09
CA PRO A 237 -22.71 10.22 13.54
C PRO A 237 -23.42 11.49 13.99
N ARG A 238 -24.24 11.40 15.05
CA ARG A 238 -25.00 12.54 15.58
C ARG A 238 -24.09 13.72 15.96
N ASP A 239 -22.97 13.44 16.62
CA ASP A 239 -22.05 14.48 17.09
C ASP A 239 -21.36 15.18 15.90
N ASP A 240 -21.07 14.44 14.83
CA ASP A 240 -20.54 15.01 13.58
C ASP A 240 -21.59 15.92 12.92
N ALA A 241 -22.86 15.47 12.85
CA ALA A 241 -23.96 16.27 12.30
C ALA A 241 -24.26 17.55 13.10
N GLN A 242 -23.94 17.58 14.39
CA GLN A 242 -24.11 18.77 15.23
C GLN A 242 -22.93 19.74 15.13
N ALA A 243 -21.72 19.25 14.87
CA ALA A 243 -20.50 20.05 14.93
C ALA A 243 -19.98 20.52 13.55
N VAL A 244 -20.28 19.78 12.49
CA VAL A 244 -19.77 20.07 11.13
C VAL A 244 -20.93 20.49 10.24
N SER A 245 -20.97 21.77 9.86
CA SER A 245 -21.96 22.27 8.91
C SER A 245 -21.58 21.95 7.46
N ASN A 246 -22.55 22.03 6.54
CA ASN A 246 -22.27 21.86 5.12
C ASN A 246 -21.36 22.98 4.59
N GLU A 247 -21.46 24.20 5.12
CA GLU A 247 -20.58 25.32 4.77
C GLU A 247 -19.13 25.05 5.19
N MET A 248 -18.94 24.48 6.38
CA MET A 248 -17.61 24.03 6.82
C MET A 248 -17.08 22.92 5.91
N ALA A 249 -17.91 21.93 5.56
CA ALA A 249 -17.50 20.86 4.65
C ALA A 249 -17.04 21.42 3.29
N LYS A 250 -17.75 22.42 2.75
CA LYS A 250 -17.39 23.14 1.50
C LYS A 250 -16.06 23.86 1.58
N GLU A 251 -15.73 24.46 2.72
CA GLU A 251 -14.44 25.12 2.91
C GLU A 251 -13.26 24.14 2.75
N PHE A 252 -13.48 22.86 3.07
CA PHE A 252 -12.49 21.78 2.96
C PHE A 252 -12.69 20.91 1.70
N GLY A 253 -13.39 21.41 0.69
CA GLY A 253 -13.48 20.75 -0.62
C GLY A 253 -14.43 19.55 -0.65
N TYR A 254 -15.50 19.57 0.15
CA TYR A 254 -16.60 18.61 0.10
C TYR A 254 -17.91 19.33 -0.19
N GLU A 255 -18.80 18.75 -1.00
CA GLU A 255 -20.11 19.35 -1.29
C GLU A 255 -20.96 19.56 -0.03
N ASP A 256 -20.94 18.59 0.87
CA ASP A 256 -21.66 18.60 2.13
C ASP A 256 -21.05 17.62 3.15
N LEU A 257 -21.67 17.51 4.33
CA LEU A 257 -21.26 16.56 5.36
C LEU A 257 -21.37 15.10 4.90
N ASN A 258 -22.34 14.77 4.04
CA ASN A 258 -22.49 13.42 3.52
C ASN A 258 -21.28 13.04 2.66
N GLN A 259 -20.83 13.92 1.77
CA GLN A 259 -19.65 13.69 0.96
C GLN A 259 -18.37 13.60 1.82
N LEU A 260 -18.25 14.40 2.88
CA LEU A 260 -17.13 14.28 3.84
C LEU A 260 -17.11 12.91 4.54
N VAL A 261 -18.26 12.43 5.02
CA VAL A 261 -18.35 11.16 5.75
C VAL A 261 -18.22 9.95 4.81
N ASN A 262 -18.81 10.04 3.62
CA ASN A 262 -18.89 8.98 2.62
C ASN A 262 -17.96 9.19 1.42
N TRP A 263 -16.86 9.93 1.61
CA TRP A 263 -15.94 10.38 0.56
C TRP A 263 -15.51 9.30 -0.44
N ARG A 264 -15.36 8.05 0.02
CA ARG A 264 -15.00 6.95 -0.88
C ARG A 264 -15.98 6.73 -2.02
N LEU A 265 -17.25 7.09 -1.85
CA LEU A 265 -18.32 6.81 -2.80
C LEU A 265 -18.37 7.78 -3.98
N PHE A 266 -17.57 8.85 -3.95
CA PHE A 266 -17.57 9.90 -4.96
C PHE A 266 -16.25 9.91 -5.72
N ASN A 267 -16.29 10.12 -7.02
CA ASN A 267 -15.08 10.12 -7.85
C ASN A 267 -14.13 11.25 -7.45
N GLU A 268 -14.68 12.44 -7.15
CA GLU A 268 -13.91 13.64 -6.80
C GLU A 268 -13.17 13.51 -5.47
N THR A 269 -13.68 12.74 -4.51
CA THR A 269 -13.09 12.64 -3.17
C THR A 269 -12.39 11.31 -2.89
N GLY A 270 -12.77 10.22 -3.56
CA GLY A 270 -12.21 8.88 -3.33
C GLY A 270 -11.45 8.21 -4.47
N GLY A 271 -11.74 8.52 -5.74
CA GLY A 271 -11.01 7.95 -6.89
C GLY A 271 -11.27 6.45 -7.20
N GLY A 272 -12.18 5.80 -6.48
CA GLY A 272 -12.66 4.44 -6.79
C GLY A 272 -11.72 3.29 -6.40
N LEU A 273 -12.07 2.08 -6.83
CA LEU A 273 -11.44 0.84 -6.36
C LEU A 273 -9.95 0.72 -6.74
N MET A 274 -9.50 1.28 -7.86
CA MET A 274 -8.06 1.30 -8.19
C MET A 274 -7.26 2.20 -7.26
N ALA A 275 -7.74 3.40 -6.94
CA ALA A 275 -7.05 4.33 -6.05
C ALA A 275 -7.07 3.84 -4.60
N GLU A 276 -8.23 3.34 -4.14
CA GLU A 276 -8.41 2.91 -2.76
C GLU A 276 -7.75 1.58 -2.45
N LEU A 277 -7.80 0.62 -3.38
CA LEU A 277 -7.39 -0.77 -3.15
C LEU A 277 -6.38 -1.28 -4.18
N GLY A 278 -6.52 -0.90 -5.45
CA GLY A 278 -5.66 -1.39 -6.53
C GLY A 278 -4.20 -0.95 -6.40
N SER A 279 -3.95 0.26 -5.93
CA SER A 279 -2.59 0.80 -5.79
C SER A 279 -1.72 -0.07 -4.88
N HIS A 280 -2.27 -0.61 -3.79
CA HIS A 280 -1.58 -1.55 -2.90
C HIS A 280 -1.11 -2.83 -3.61
N GLN A 281 -1.93 -3.35 -4.52
CA GLN A 281 -1.66 -4.59 -5.23
C GLN A 281 -0.74 -4.37 -6.43
N MET A 282 -0.80 -3.19 -7.04
CA MET A 282 0.15 -2.78 -8.07
C MET A 282 1.53 -2.50 -7.47
N ASP A 283 1.59 -1.90 -6.28
CA ASP A 283 2.84 -1.76 -5.53
C ASP A 283 3.45 -3.14 -5.20
N ALA A 284 2.66 -4.08 -4.69
CA ALA A 284 3.11 -5.46 -4.45
C ALA A 284 3.62 -6.14 -5.73
N ALA A 285 2.91 -6.01 -6.85
CA ALA A 285 3.35 -6.54 -8.13
C ALA A 285 4.67 -5.89 -8.60
N SER A 286 4.80 -4.57 -8.44
CA SER A 286 6.00 -3.79 -8.74
C SER A 286 7.19 -4.28 -7.92
N ILE A 287 7.02 -4.58 -6.63
CA ILE A 287 8.07 -5.17 -5.78
C ILE A 287 8.61 -6.47 -6.37
N PHE A 288 7.73 -7.39 -6.80
CA PHE A 288 8.12 -8.69 -7.38
C PHE A 288 8.70 -8.59 -8.79
N LEU A 289 8.30 -7.58 -9.56
CA LEU A 289 8.81 -7.34 -10.92
C LEU A 289 10.09 -6.48 -10.93
N GLY A 290 10.63 -6.13 -9.77
CA GLY A 290 11.88 -5.36 -9.68
C GLY A 290 11.70 -3.86 -9.95
N LYS A 291 10.50 -3.32 -9.71
CA LYS A 291 10.14 -1.90 -9.86
C LYS A 291 10.28 -1.37 -11.29
N VAL A 292 10.05 -2.23 -12.29
CA VAL A 292 9.96 -1.80 -13.70
C VAL A 292 8.62 -1.10 -13.97
N HIS A 293 8.61 -0.15 -14.90
CA HIS A 293 7.38 0.54 -15.28
C HIS A 293 6.53 -0.34 -16.22
N PRO A 294 5.19 -0.27 -16.11
CA PRO A 294 4.29 -1.00 -17.00
C PRO A 294 4.39 -0.49 -18.45
N LEU A 295 4.06 -1.36 -19.40
CA LEU A 295 3.98 -1.07 -20.84
C LEU A 295 2.59 -0.55 -21.22
N SER A 296 1.53 -1.18 -20.70
CA SER A 296 0.15 -0.77 -20.98
C SER A 296 -0.84 -1.27 -19.94
N VAL A 297 -2.06 -0.71 -19.98
CA VAL A 297 -3.20 -1.14 -19.18
C VAL A 297 -4.50 -1.13 -19.98
N GLN A 298 -5.38 -2.08 -19.71
CA GLN A 298 -6.78 -2.10 -20.16
C GLN A 298 -7.66 -2.76 -19.10
N GLY A 299 -8.96 -2.45 -19.08
CA GLY A 299 -9.85 -3.06 -18.10
C GLY A 299 -11.32 -2.74 -18.28
N PHE A 300 -12.12 -3.34 -17.41
CA PHE A 300 -13.54 -3.08 -17.26
C PHE A 300 -13.81 -2.65 -15.82
N GLY A 301 -14.58 -1.57 -15.67
CA GLY A 301 -15.13 -1.13 -14.40
C GLY A 301 -16.60 -0.77 -14.58
N GLY A 302 -17.40 -1.01 -13.56
CA GLY A 302 -18.79 -0.58 -13.55
C GLY A 302 -19.48 -0.71 -12.21
N LYS A 303 -20.63 -0.03 -12.12
CA LYS A 303 -21.67 -0.29 -11.13
C LYS A 303 -22.59 -1.38 -11.66
N ILE A 304 -22.38 -2.61 -11.22
CA ILE A 304 -23.13 -3.79 -11.69
C ILE A 304 -24.01 -4.40 -10.59
N PHE A 305 -24.01 -3.82 -9.39
CA PHE A 305 -24.83 -4.25 -8.27
C PHE A 305 -25.54 -3.09 -7.56
N TYR A 306 -24.83 -2.01 -7.23
CA TYR A 306 -25.40 -0.87 -6.50
C TYR A 306 -26.09 0.13 -7.44
N GLY A 307 -27.22 0.69 -7.00
CA GLY A 307 -27.97 1.68 -7.79
C GLY A 307 -28.79 1.06 -8.92
N ILE A 308 -29.14 -0.23 -8.82
CA ILE A 308 -29.90 -0.95 -9.85
C ILE A 308 -31.19 -1.52 -9.22
N PRO A 309 -32.36 -1.00 -9.58
CA PRO A 309 -33.64 -1.53 -9.11
C PRO A 309 -33.81 -3.02 -9.40
N GLY A 310 -34.16 -3.79 -8.37
CA GLY A 310 -34.36 -5.24 -8.45
C GLY A 310 -33.09 -6.09 -8.35
N VAL A 311 -31.89 -5.49 -8.23
CA VAL A 311 -30.63 -6.22 -8.02
C VAL A 311 -30.20 -6.10 -6.56
N GLY A 312 -30.09 -7.25 -5.88
CA GLY A 312 -29.75 -7.28 -4.45
C GLY A 312 -30.88 -6.77 -3.55
N PRO A 313 -30.58 -6.51 -2.27
CA PRO A 313 -31.54 -5.94 -1.32
C PRO A 313 -32.06 -4.56 -1.72
N GLU A 314 -33.30 -4.25 -1.32
CA GLU A 314 -33.97 -2.96 -1.62
C GLU A 314 -33.17 -1.74 -1.14
N ASP A 315 -32.45 -1.84 -0.01
CA ASP A 315 -31.60 -0.76 0.50
C ASP A 315 -30.39 -0.42 -0.39
N LYS A 316 -30.18 -1.17 -1.48
CA LYS A 316 -29.10 -0.96 -2.47
C LYS A 316 -29.59 -0.45 -3.82
N TRP A 317 -30.90 -0.45 -4.07
CA TRP A 317 -31.48 -0.14 -5.38
C TRP A 317 -31.28 1.33 -5.78
N ASP A 318 -31.37 2.23 -4.81
CA ASP A 318 -31.23 3.68 -5.01
C ASP A 318 -29.87 4.20 -4.49
N ASP A 319 -28.86 3.32 -4.38
CA ASP A 319 -27.53 3.71 -3.94
C ASP A 319 -26.87 4.68 -4.95
N ASP A 320 -26.56 5.88 -4.48
CA ASP A 320 -26.08 7.01 -5.30
C ASP A 320 -24.57 7.05 -5.52
N ARG A 321 -23.82 6.00 -5.16
CA ARG A 321 -22.35 6.02 -5.35
C ARG A 321 -21.99 6.26 -6.81
N GLU A 322 -20.93 7.01 -7.03
CA GLU A 322 -20.42 7.31 -8.37
C GLU A 322 -19.36 6.31 -8.84
N ILE A 323 -18.64 5.73 -7.88
CA ILE A 323 -17.56 4.79 -8.12
C ILE A 323 -18.06 3.43 -8.62
N ASP A 324 -17.19 2.72 -9.31
CA ASP A 324 -17.41 1.32 -9.68
C ASP A 324 -17.50 0.43 -8.43
N ASP A 325 -18.37 -0.59 -8.48
CA ASP A 325 -18.46 -1.61 -7.43
C ASP A 325 -17.69 -2.90 -7.76
N SER A 326 -17.31 -3.04 -9.03
CA SER A 326 -16.57 -4.17 -9.56
C SER A 326 -15.63 -3.71 -10.68
N ILE A 327 -14.34 -4.05 -10.58
CA ILE A 327 -13.32 -3.74 -11.58
C ILE A 327 -12.44 -4.96 -11.90
N PHE A 328 -12.00 -5.04 -13.14
CA PHE A 328 -11.11 -6.07 -13.68
C PHE A 328 -10.13 -5.42 -14.64
N VAL A 329 -8.85 -5.42 -14.29
CA VAL A 329 -7.81 -4.69 -15.03
C VAL A 329 -6.66 -5.63 -15.37
N THR A 330 -6.09 -5.47 -16.57
CA THR A 330 -4.91 -6.20 -17.04
C THR A 330 -3.82 -5.19 -17.42
N PHE A 331 -2.66 -5.37 -16.82
CA PHE A 331 -1.44 -4.64 -17.12
C PHE A 331 -0.45 -5.55 -17.85
N GLU A 332 0.31 -4.96 -18.76
CA GLU A 332 1.50 -5.56 -19.35
C GLU A 332 2.73 -4.91 -18.73
N PHE A 333 3.69 -5.71 -18.27
CA PHE A 333 4.98 -5.25 -17.78
C PHE A 333 6.12 -5.85 -18.62
N PRO A 334 7.25 -5.15 -18.75
CA PRO A 334 8.41 -5.70 -19.42
C PRO A 334 8.98 -6.87 -18.59
N GLY A 335 9.27 -7.98 -19.27
CA GLY A 335 10.07 -9.07 -18.71
C GLY A 335 11.56 -8.74 -18.68
N LYS A 336 12.35 -9.64 -18.09
CA LYS A 336 13.78 -9.45 -17.82
C LYS A 336 14.63 -9.08 -19.03
N THR A 337 14.24 -9.55 -20.22
CA THR A 337 14.98 -9.35 -21.47
C THR A 337 14.27 -8.43 -22.45
N TYR A 338 13.18 -7.78 -22.04
CA TYR A 338 12.40 -6.89 -22.90
C TYR A 338 13.23 -5.73 -23.42
N TRP A 339 13.96 -5.05 -22.52
CA TRP A 339 14.83 -3.92 -22.83
C TRP A 339 16.25 -4.38 -23.18
N ALA A 340 16.92 -3.63 -24.06
CA ALA A 340 18.33 -3.81 -24.39
C ALA A 340 19.26 -3.17 -23.33
N ASP A 341 18.77 -2.13 -22.66
CA ASP A 341 19.47 -1.25 -21.74
C ASP A 341 18.71 -1.09 -20.41
N GLU A 342 19.42 -0.65 -19.36
CA GLU A 342 18.83 -0.42 -18.04
C GLU A 342 17.95 0.84 -17.99
N GLU A 343 18.20 1.81 -18.89
CA GLU A 343 17.46 3.05 -19.02
C GLU A 343 16.09 2.88 -19.72
N GLN A 344 15.79 1.66 -20.19
CA GLN A 344 14.54 1.28 -20.86
C GLN A 344 14.28 2.18 -22.08
N THR A 345 15.27 2.30 -22.95
CA THR A 345 15.22 3.17 -24.15
C THR A 345 15.10 2.39 -25.45
N GLU A 346 15.65 1.17 -25.52
CA GLU A 346 15.63 0.33 -26.71
C GLU A 346 15.00 -1.04 -26.42
N VAL A 347 13.99 -1.42 -27.22
CA VAL A 347 13.31 -2.72 -27.08
C VAL A 347 14.15 -3.81 -27.75
N LYS A 348 14.53 -4.84 -26.99
CA LYS A 348 15.26 -6.02 -27.47
C LYS A 348 14.33 -7.20 -27.76
N ASN A 349 13.49 -7.57 -26.79
CA ASN A 349 12.59 -8.73 -26.89
C ASN A 349 11.15 -8.30 -26.61
N PRO A 350 10.40 -7.79 -27.60
CA PRO A 350 9.05 -7.25 -27.39
C PRO A 350 8.02 -8.31 -26.94
N ARG A 351 8.36 -9.59 -27.00
CA ARG A 351 7.52 -10.71 -26.55
C ARG A 351 7.77 -11.13 -25.10
N ASP A 352 8.85 -10.64 -24.49
CA ASP A 352 9.13 -10.93 -23.10
C ASP A 352 8.31 -10.01 -22.21
N VAL A 353 7.06 -10.37 -21.99
CA VAL A 353 6.07 -9.58 -21.24
C VAL A 353 5.56 -10.41 -20.06
N CYS A 354 5.39 -9.76 -18.91
CA CYS A 354 4.67 -10.30 -17.77
C CYS A 354 3.27 -9.67 -17.73
N ILE A 355 2.24 -10.50 -17.55
CA ILE A 355 0.86 -10.04 -17.39
C ILE A 355 0.55 -9.89 -15.90
N VAL A 356 -0.06 -8.78 -15.51
CA VAL A 356 -0.58 -8.59 -14.16
C VAL A 356 -2.07 -8.32 -14.25
N THR A 357 -2.89 -9.17 -13.65
CA THR A 357 -4.33 -8.93 -13.54
C THR A 357 -4.68 -8.48 -12.14
N TYR A 358 -5.52 -7.46 -12.04
CA TYR A 358 -6.11 -7.01 -10.78
C TYR A 358 -7.64 -7.09 -10.85
N SER A 359 -8.27 -7.50 -9.74
CA SER A 359 -9.73 -7.40 -9.60
C SER A 359 -10.14 -6.94 -8.21
N SER A 360 -11.16 -6.10 -8.16
CA SER A 360 -11.83 -5.72 -6.92
C SER A 360 -13.35 -5.85 -7.11
N ILE A 361 -14.00 -6.55 -6.19
CA ILE A 361 -15.43 -6.87 -6.25
C ILE A 361 -16.00 -6.55 -4.88
N SER A 362 -17.09 -5.78 -4.83
CA SER A 362 -17.71 -5.34 -3.58
C SER A 362 -18.82 -6.28 -3.07
N THR A 363 -19.17 -7.32 -3.83
CA THR A 363 -20.31 -8.22 -3.55
C THR A 363 -19.90 -9.65 -3.18
N ASN A 364 -18.62 -9.99 -3.28
CA ASN A 364 -18.10 -11.33 -2.97
C ASN A 364 -16.72 -11.23 -2.33
N ARG A 365 -16.45 -11.99 -1.26
CA ARG A 365 -15.19 -11.96 -0.52
C ARG A 365 -14.47 -13.31 -0.53
N TRP A 366 -14.82 -14.21 -1.43
CA TRP A 366 -14.27 -15.58 -1.42
C TRP A 366 -12.74 -15.60 -1.45
N GLU A 367 -12.14 -14.83 -2.36
CA GLU A 367 -10.68 -14.57 -2.38
C GLU A 367 -10.43 -13.15 -1.88
N PRO A 368 -10.17 -12.91 -0.58
CA PRO A 368 -10.22 -11.58 0.01
C PRO A 368 -9.18 -10.65 -0.61
N TYR A 369 -7.91 -10.71 -0.22
CA TYR A 369 -6.88 -9.88 -0.83
C TYR A 369 -5.53 -10.58 -0.79
N GLY A 370 -4.67 -10.24 -1.74
CA GLY A 370 -3.35 -10.82 -1.90
C GLY A 370 -2.93 -10.98 -3.36
N GLU A 371 -1.80 -11.64 -3.55
CA GLU A 371 -1.16 -11.83 -4.86
C GLU A 371 -0.76 -13.30 -5.04
N ALA A 372 -0.91 -13.83 -6.25
CA ALA A 372 -0.30 -15.07 -6.69
C ALA A 372 0.67 -14.77 -7.82
N VAL A 373 1.95 -15.03 -7.58
CA VAL A 373 3.07 -14.79 -8.50
C VAL A 373 3.43 -16.12 -9.15
N PHE A 374 3.19 -16.22 -10.45
CA PHE A 374 3.39 -17.43 -11.25
C PHE A 374 4.70 -17.32 -12.02
N GLY A 375 5.72 -18.00 -11.52
CA GLY A 375 6.99 -18.18 -12.18
C GLY A 375 7.08 -19.51 -12.92
N SER A 376 7.97 -19.58 -13.91
CA SER A 376 8.25 -20.79 -14.70
C SER A 376 8.69 -22.03 -13.88
N ARG A 377 9.07 -21.86 -12.61
CA ARG A 377 9.58 -22.94 -11.75
C ARG A 377 8.87 -23.06 -10.40
N ALA A 378 8.15 -22.03 -9.98
CA ALA A 378 7.37 -22.07 -8.75
C ALA A 378 6.27 -21.00 -8.76
N THR A 379 5.25 -21.26 -7.96
CA THR A 379 4.18 -20.32 -7.63
C THR A 379 4.33 -19.87 -6.18
N LEU A 380 4.36 -18.55 -5.98
CA LEU A 380 4.34 -17.91 -4.66
C LEU A 380 2.97 -17.27 -4.45
N VAL A 381 2.32 -17.56 -3.32
CA VAL A 381 1.01 -17.01 -2.98
C VAL A 381 1.10 -16.21 -1.70
N MET A 382 0.85 -14.90 -1.78
CA MET A 382 0.71 -13.98 -0.66
C MET A 382 -0.78 -13.93 -0.27
N LYS A 383 -1.14 -14.51 0.87
CA LYS A 383 -2.53 -14.52 1.37
C LYS A 383 -2.72 -13.48 2.45
N THR A 384 -3.64 -12.55 2.20
CA THR A 384 -4.07 -11.53 3.17
C THR A 384 -2.92 -10.74 3.79
N GLU A 385 -1.80 -10.58 3.07
CA GLU A 385 -0.56 -9.92 3.56
C GLU A 385 0.02 -10.50 4.86
N LYS A 386 -0.43 -11.67 5.29
CA LYS A 386 -0.06 -12.29 6.57
C LYS A 386 0.61 -13.64 6.40
N GLU A 387 0.35 -14.32 5.29
CA GLU A 387 0.88 -15.64 4.99
C GLU A 387 1.48 -15.65 3.58
N ALA A 388 2.58 -16.38 3.42
CA ALA A 388 3.15 -16.70 2.13
C ALA A 388 3.22 -18.23 1.96
N LEU A 389 2.84 -18.71 0.77
CA LEU A 389 2.85 -20.12 0.40
C LEU A 389 3.73 -20.32 -0.81
N LEU A 390 4.56 -21.37 -0.81
CA LEU A 390 5.45 -21.68 -1.92
C LEU A 390 5.20 -23.09 -2.46
N TYR A 391 5.01 -23.17 -3.79
CA TYR A 391 4.79 -24.43 -4.51
C TYR A 391 5.72 -24.50 -5.72
N LYS A 392 6.58 -25.51 -5.77
CA LYS A 392 7.50 -25.72 -6.89
C LYS A 392 6.78 -26.44 -8.04
N GLU A 393 7.07 -26.07 -9.27
CA GLU A 393 6.65 -26.83 -10.46
C GLU A 393 7.47 -28.11 -10.61
N ALA A 394 6.83 -29.17 -11.11
CA ALA A 394 7.54 -30.41 -11.39
C ALA A 394 8.57 -30.21 -12.51
N SER A 395 9.69 -30.92 -12.42
CA SER A 395 10.73 -30.97 -13.46
C SER A 395 11.00 -32.42 -13.85
N PRO A 396 11.71 -32.69 -14.96
CA PRO A 396 12.07 -34.05 -15.34
C PRO A 396 12.89 -34.81 -14.27
N THR A 397 13.56 -34.10 -13.37
CA THR A 397 14.46 -34.67 -12.36
C THR A 397 13.99 -34.46 -10.93
N SER A 398 12.87 -33.76 -10.70
CA SER A 398 12.35 -33.48 -9.36
C SER A 398 10.83 -33.34 -9.38
N GLY A 399 10.16 -33.86 -8.36
CA GLY A 399 8.72 -33.65 -8.17
C GLY A 399 8.34 -32.18 -7.95
N GLY A 400 7.04 -31.92 -7.89
CA GLY A 400 6.46 -30.61 -7.68
C GLY A 400 4.94 -30.69 -7.53
N GLY A 401 4.30 -29.53 -7.40
CA GLY A 401 2.87 -29.40 -7.18
C GLY A 401 2.49 -29.16 -5.71
N ILE A 402 1.19 -29.02 -5.49
CA ILE A 402 0.60 -28.52 -4.23
C ILE A 402 0.77 -29.47 -3.04
N ASP A 403 1.03 -30.74 -3.29
CA ASP A 403 1.24 -31.77 -2.25
C ASP A 403 2.73 -32.06 -1.99
N THR A 404 3.65 -31.30 -2.60
CA THR A 404 5.10 -31.55 -2.52
C THR A 404 5.77 -30.70 -1.46
N ARG A 405 6.60 -31.34 -0.62
CA ARG A 405 7.48 -30.65 0.34
C ARG A 405 8.83 -30.29 -0.28
N LEU A 406 9.35 -29.12 0.09
CA LEU A 406 10.55 -28.53 -0.48
C LEU A 406 11.68 -28.43 0.54
N TRP A 407 12.90 -28.43 0.03
CA TRP A 407 14.11 -28.08 0.76
C TRP A 407 15.10 -27.40 -0.18
N LEU A 408 15.98 -26.57 0.37
CA LEU A 408 17.10 -26.02 -0.36
C LEU A 408 18.25 -27.02 -0.35
N VAL A 409 18.82 -27.25 -1.53
CA VAL A 409 20.04 -28.01 -1.73
C VAL A 409 21.16 -27.04 -2.08
N GLU A 410 22.29 -27.12 -1.37
CA GLU A 410 23.49 -26.35 -1.72
C GLU A 410 23.99 -26.77 -3.10
N GLY A 411 23.85 -25.87 -4.08
CA GLY A 411 24.40 -26.07 -5.42
C GLY A 411 25.92 -25.93 -5.43
N LYS A 412 26.61 -26.78 -6.19
CA LYS A 412 28.07 -26.70 -6.41
C LYS A 412 28.53 -25.44 -7.18
N SER A 413 27.62 -24.53 -7.53
CA SER A 413 27.89 -23.36 -8.37
C SER A 413 27.01 -22.14 -8.02
N GLY A 414 26.97 -21.76 -6.73
CA GLY A 414 26.63 -20.38 -6.33
C GLY A 414 25.19 -19.92 -6.58
N GLY A 415 24.21 -20.78 -6.27
CA GLY A 415 22.79 -20.43 -6.19
C GLY A 415 22.00 -21.60 -5.63
N GLY A 416 21.19 -21.37 -4.59
CA GLY A 416 20.41 -22.42 -3.94
C GLY A 416 19.36 -23.00 -4.90
N VAL A 417 19.39 -24.31 -5.13
CA VAL A 417 18.37 -25.00 -5.93
C VAL A 417 17.30 -25.52 -4.98
N ILE A 418 16.03 -25.20 -5.22
CA ILE A 418 14.93 -25.82 -4.49
C ILE A 418 14.73 -27.24 -5.03
N ASP A 419 14.80 -28.24 -4.18
CA ASP A 419 14.54 -29.63 -4.51
C ASP A 419 13.33 -30.19 -3.76
N SER A 420 12.76 -31.29 -4.26
CA SER A 420 11.59 -31.98 -3.70
C SER A 420 12.00 -33.29 -3.04
N TYR A 421 11.26 -33.76 -2.04
CA TYR A 421 11.48 -35.10 -1.48
C TYR A 421 10.15 -35.77 -1.09
N GLU A 422 10.08 -37.09 -1.21
CA GLU A 422 8.94 -37.88 -0.72
C GLU A 422 9.16 -38.26 0.75
N THR A 423 8.43 -37.64 1.67
CA THR A 423 8.28 -38.20 3.03
C THR A 423 6.88 -38.01 3.57
N THR A 424 6.36 -39.06 4.19
CA THR A 424 5.14 -39.09 5.01
C THR A 424 5.32 -38.47 6.40
N ALA A 425 6.53 -38.03 6.77
CA ALA A 425 6.83 -37.42 8.06
C ALA A 425 7.19 -35.93 7.91
N ALA A 426 6.41 -35.07 8.58
CA ALA A 426 6.72 -33.65 8.69
C ALA A 426 8.07 -33.46 9.42
N PRO A 427 8.95 -32.54 8.97
CA PRO A 427 10.05 -32.10 9.82
C PRO A 427 9.49 -31.57 11.15
N LYS A 428 10.23 -31.74 12.24
CA LYS A 428 9.86 -31.16 13.54
C LYS A 428 9.61 -29.66 13.33
N ALA A 429 8.35 -29.26 13.43
CA ALA A 429 7.98 -27.86 13.44
C ALA A 429 8.83 -27.18 14.52
N VAL A 430 9.63 -26.19 14.10
CA VAL A 430 10.16 -25.25 15.08
C VAL A 430 8.93 -24.49 15.54
N ASP A 431 8.42 -24.86 16.72
CA ASP A 431 7.33 -24.16 17.39
C ASP A 431 7.87 -22.83 17.93
N THR A 432 8.37 -21.99 17.02
CA THR A 432 8.50 -20.57 17.29
C THR A 432 7.09 -20.05 17.28
N LYS A 433 6.55 -19.74 18.47
CA LYS A 433 5.44 -18.80 18.61
C LYS A 433 5.64 -17.72 17.57
N VAL A 434 4.82 -17.71 16.52
CA VAL A 434 4.87 -16.70 15.49
C VAL A 434 4.50 -15.41 16.22
N SER A 435 5.50 -14.61 16.57
CA SER A 435 5.28 -13.19 16.88
C SER A 435 4.47 -12.63 15.72
N GLU A 436 3.41 -11.86 15.99
CA GLU A 436 2.60 -11.27 14.93
C GLU A 436 3.49 -10.69 13.82
N VAL A 437 3.28 -11.16 12.59
CA VAL A 437 4.07 -10.73 11.44
C VAL A 437 3.81 -9.25 11.24
N SER A 438 4.85 -8.41 11.36
CA SER A 438 4.70 -6.98 11.12
C SER A 438 4.19 -6.73 9.70
N ARG A 439 3.18 -5.87 9.60
CA ARG A 439 2.65 -5.37 8.33
C ARG A 439 3.50 -4.22 7.74
N GLY A 440 4.52 -3.76 8.47
CA GLY A 440 5.48 -2.75 8.03
C GLY A 440 5.17 -1.31 8.44
N TYR A 441 4.02 -1.03 9.07
CA TYR A 441 3.67 0.33 9.50
C TYR A 441 4.68 0.91 10.52
N THR A 442 5.03 0.11 11.52
CA THR A 442 5.99 0.52 12.56
C THR A 442 7.34 0.82 11.93
N GLU A 443 7.86 -0.11 11.12
CA GLU A 443 9.16 -0.01 10.46
C GLU A 443 9.23 1.15 9.45
N GLU A 444 8.13 1.45 8.75
CA GLU A 444 8.02 2.63 7.88
C GLU A 444 8.21 3.93 8.67
N MET A 445 7.48 4.07 9.78
CA MET A 445 7.56 5.24 10.65
C MET A 445 8.92 5.34 11.36
N GLU A 446 9.49 4.22 11.80
CA GLU A 446 10.85 4.19 12.38
C GLU A 446 11.89 4.67 11.38
N HIS A 447 11.84 4.15 10.16
CA HIS A 447 12.76 4.53 9.09
C HIS A 447 12.58 6.01 8.69
N PHE A 448 11.34 6.50 8.66
CA PHE A 448 11.06 7.90 8.39
C PHE A 448 11.70 8.81 9.45
N CYS A 449 11.48 8.52 10.74
CA CYS A 449 12.09 9.25 11.85
C CYS A 449 13.63 9.16 11.83
N HIS A 450 14.18 7.99 11.50
CA HIS A 450 15.62 7.80 11.32
C HIS A 450 16.18 8.70 10.20
N CYS A 451 15.52 8.76 9.04
CA CYS A 451 15.93 9.63 7.94
C CYS A 451 15.89 11.11 8.32
N ILE A 452 14.89 11.54 9.11
CA ILE A 452 14.81 12.91 9.64
C ILE A 452 16.04 13.22 10.52
N ARG A 453 16.34 12.37 11.50
CA ARG A 453 17.46 12.59 12.43
C ARG A 453 18.83 12.53 11.77
N THR A 454 18.97 11.74 10.72
CA THR A 454 20.22 11.59 9.96
C THR A 454 20.33 12.52 8.76
N ASN A 455 19.31 13.34 8.49
CA ASN A 455 19.22 14.17 7.28
C ASN A 455 19.44 13.36 5.98
N ASN A 456 18.89 12.13 5.94
CA ASN A 456 19.06 11.25 4.79
C ASN A 456 17.99 11.49 3.71
N PHE A 457 18.30 12.38 2.77
CA PHE A 457 17.45 12.70 1.62
C PHE A 457 17.75 11.85 0.37
N LYS A 458 18.55 10.79 0.49
CA LYS A 458 18.97 9.96 -0.65
C LYS A 458 17.85 9.03 -1.11
N GLY A 459 18.07 8.34 -2.22
CA GLY A 459 17.12 7.36 -2.75
C GLY A 459 17.08 6.04 -1.96
N PRO A 460 16.08 5.17 -2.22
CA PRO A 460 15.92 3.88 -1.54
C PRO A 460 17.16 2.97 -1.56
N LYS A 461 17.95 3.02 -2.65
CA LYS A 461 19.17 2.21 -2.84
C LYS A 461 20.34 2.68 -1.97
N GLU A 462 20.27 3.91 -1.46
CA GLU A 462 21.31 4.55 -0.64
C GLU A 462 20.87 4.71 0.82
N GLY A 463 19.92 3.88 1.26
CA GLY A 463 19.41 3.89 2.64
C GLY A 463 18.40 5.00 2.94
N GLY A 464 17.94 5.76 1.94
CA GLY A 464 16.82 6.67 2.10
C GLY A 464 15.46 5.97 2.03
N LEU A 465 14.39 6.73 2.19
CA LEU A 465 13.00 6.27 2.23
C LEU A 465 12.67 5.26 1.12
N LYS A 466 12.09 4.10 1.47
CA LYS A 466 11.79 3.03 0.52
C LYS A 466 10.65 3.35 -0.44
N CYS A 467 9.66 4.10 0.05
CA CYS A 467 8.55 4.66 -0.71
C CYS A 467 8.54 6.19 -0.60
N ASN A 468 9.54 6.83 -1.19
CA ASN A 468 9.52 8.28 -1.38
C ASN A 468 8.48 8.68 -2.44
N GLY A 469 8.24 9.99 -2.61
CA GLY A 469 7.26 10.47 -3.58
C GLY A 469 7.45 9.96 -5.02
N THR A 470 8.69 9.75 -5.49
CA THR A 470 8.92 9.22 -6.84
C THR A 470 8.49 7.77 -6.98
N VAL A 471 8.76 6.92 -5.98
CA VAL A 471 8.31 5.54 -5.96
C VAL A 471 6.77 5.49 -5.92
N ALA A 472 6.16 6.25 -5.01
CA ALA A 472 4.71 6.27 -4.84
C ALA A 472 3.94 6.83 -6.06
N MET A 473 4.55 7.78 -6.78
CA MET A 473 3.96 8.32 -8.00
C MET A 473 3.82 7.26 -9.10
N ALA A 474 4.72 6.28 -9.18
CA ALA A 474 4.58 5.19 -10.14
C ALA A 474 3.30 4.36 -9.88
N ASP A 475 2.96 4.12 -8.61
CA ASP A 475 1.72 3.43 -8.23
C ASP A 475 0.48 4.28 -8.52
N ALA A 476 0.57 5.60 -8.29
CA ALA A 476 -0.48 6.54 -8.66
C ALA A 476 -0.72 6.55 -10.17
N ILE A 477 0.34 6.56 -10.99
CA ILE A 477 0.25 6.49 -12.45
C ILE A 477 -0.47 5.21 -12.88
N MET A 478 -0.14 4.06 -12.28
CA MET A 478 -0.82 2.80 -12.57
C MET A 478 -2.31 2.84 -12.21
N ALA A 479 -2.66 3.31 -11.02
CA ALA A 479 -4.05 3.35 -10.54
C ALA A 479 -4.91 4.33 -11.36
N ILE A 480 -4.43 5.55 -11.58
CA ILE A 480 -5.17 6.60 -12.28
C ILE A 480 -5.30 6.28 -13.78
N THR A 481 -4.24 5.76 -14.40
CA THR A 481 -4.31 5.35 -15.81
C THR A 481 -5.25 4.17 -16.01
N ALA A 482 -5.34 3.24 -15.06
CA ALA A 482 -6.33 2.16 -15.10
C ALA A 482 -7.77 2.70 -15.02
N ASN A 483 -8.03 3.69 -14.16
CA ASN A 483 -9.33 4.36 -14.13
C ASN A 483 -9.68 5.01 -15.47
N LEU A 484 -8.73 5.70 -16.11
CA LEU A 484 -8.92 6.27 -17.45
C LEU A 484 -9.20 5.18 -18.50
N ALA A 485 -8.43 4.08 -18.48
CA ALA A 485 -8.62 2.97 -19.40
C ALA A 485 -10.02 2.34 -19.28
N MET A 486 -10.52 2.15 -18.05
CA MET A 486 -11.88 1.65 -17.80
C MET A 486 -12.95 2.65 -18.23
N LYS A 487 -12.79 3.93 -17.86
CA LYS A 487 -13.72 5.02 -18.22
C LYS A 487 -13.89 5.15 -19.72
N HIS A 488 -12.79 5.14 -20.47
CA HIS A 488 -12.79 5.31 -21.92
C HIS A 488 -12.89 3.99 -22.70
N LYS A 489 -12.84 2.83 -22.02
CA LYS A 489 -12.92 1.47 -22.60
C LYS A 489 -11.85 1.19 -23.65
N ILE A 490 -10.61 1.51 -23.33
CA ILE A 490 -9.47 1.45 -24.25
C ILE A 490 -8.24 0.81 -23.59
N ARG A 491 -7.28 0.40 -24.43
CA ARG A 491 -5.93 0.08 -23.97
C ARG A 491 -5.06 1.33 -24.01
N ILE A 492 -4.47 1.70 -22.88
CA ILE A 492 -3.60 2.86 -22.74
C ILE A 492 -2.14 2.40 -22.61
N PRO A 493 -1.25 2.74 -23.55
CA PRO A 493 0.18 2.56 -23.36
C PRO A 493 0.72 3.59 -22.37
N PHE A 494 1.61 3.16 -21.47
CA PHE A 494 2.28 4.09 -20.55
C PHE A 494 3.39 4.85 -21.25
N LYS A 495 3.56 6.12 -20.87
CA LYS A 495 4.63 6.98 -21.40
C LYS A 495 5.69 7.25 -20.34
N LYS A 496 6.97 7.26 -20.74
CA LYS A 496 8.12 7.41 -19.83
C LYS A 496 8.07 8.75 -19.09
N GLU A 497 7.69 9.81 -19.79
CA GLU A 497 7.58 11.17 -19.28
C GLU A 497 6.51 11.34 -18.18
N TRP A 498 5.55 10.42 -18.07
CA TRP A 498 4.60 10.43 -16.95
C TRP A 498 5.29 10.11 -15.62
N PHE A 499 6.30 9.23 -15.64
CA PHE A 499 7.06 8.80 -14.46
C PHE A 499 8.19 9.76 -14.08
N ASP A 500 8.48 10.76 -14.92
CA ASP A 500 9.45 11.80 -14.60
C ASP A 500 8.78 12.92 -13.79
N PRO A 501 9.19 13.14 -12.52
CA PRO A 501 8.63 14.21 -11.70
C PRO A 501 8.94 15.61 -12.24
N GLU A 502 9.98 15.80 -13.06
CA GLU A 502 10.35 17.11 -13.63
C GLU A 502 9.57 17.43 -14.92
N SER A 503 8.93 16.43 -15.54
CA SER A 503 8.06 16.60 -16.71
C SER A 503 6.64 17.02 -16.31
N ASP A 504 5.97 17.88 -17.08
CA ASP A 504 4.55 18.22 -16.84
C ASP A 504 3.56 17.27 -17.53
N ALA A 505 4.04 16.27 -18.28
CA ALA A 505 3.18 15.30 -18.96
C ALA A 505 2.46 14.39 -17.96
N THR A 506 1.15 14.19 -18.16
CA THR A 506 0.34 13.31 -17.32
C THR A 506 -0.68 12.52 -18.17
N PRO A 507 -1.10 11.33 -17.72
CA PRO A 507 -2.13 10.56 -18.42
C PRO A 507 -3.47 11.30 -18.48
N GLU A 508 -3.86 12.04 -17.44
CA GLU A 508 -5.11 12.80 -17.42
C GLU A 508 -5.13 13.90 -18.49
N ALA A 509 -4.01 14.61 -18.68
CA ALA A 509 -3.91 15.63 -19.72
C ALA A 509 -3.97 15.02 -21.12
N ASP A 510 -3.31 13.88 -21.34
CA ASP A 510 -3.29 13.19 -22.63
C ASP A 510 -4.65 12.62 -23.03
N TYR A 511 -5.50 12.29 -22.06
CA TYR A 511 -6.81 11.65 -22.28
C TYR A 511 -8.02 12.52 -21.90
N ALA A 512 -7.82 13.79 -21.53
CA ALA A 512 -8.89 14.70 -21.09
C ALA A 512 -10.06 14.80 -22.09
N ASN A 513 -9.76 14.87 -23.40
CA ASN A 513 -10.74 15.04 -24.47
C ASN A 513 -10.98 13.72 -25.26
N TYR A 514 -10.61 12.57 -24.69
CA TYR A 514 -10.73 11.29 -25.38
C TYR A 514 -12.21 10.92 -25.58
N GLY A 515 -12.65 10.88 -26.84
CA GLY A 515 -14.04 10.61 -27.23
C GLY A 515 -14.87 11.86 -27.60
N GLU A 516 -14.31 13.07 -27.48
CA GLU A 516 -14.94 14.31 -27.95
C GLU A 516 -14.58 14.64 -29.41
N GLN A 517 -13.72 13.85 -30.04
CA GLN A 517 -13.52 13.91 -31.49
C GLN A 517 -14.73 13.26 -32.17
N PRO A 518 -15.44 13.97 -33.06
CA PRO A 518 -16.52 13.35 -33.82
C PRO A 518 -15.95 12.13 -34.56
N VAL A 519 -16.64 11.00 -34.42
CA VAL A 519 -16.37 9.79 -35.21
C VAL A 519 -16.47 10.20 -36.68
N ALA A 520 -15.33 10.26 -37.36
CA ALA A 520 -15.24 10.60 -38.79
C ALA A 520 -15.71 9.43 -39.66
#